data_AF-A0A2A4WCZ0-F1
#
_entry.id   AF-A0A2A4WCZ0-F1
#
_cell.length_a   1.000
_cell.length_b   1.000
_cell.length_c   1.000
_cell.angle_alpha   90.00
_cell.angle_beta   90.00
_cell.angle_gamma   90.00
#
_symmetry.space_group_name_H-M   'P 1'
#
loop_
_entity.id
_entity.type
_entity.pdbx_description
1 polymer ?
#
loop_
_entity_poly.entity_id
_entity_poly.type
_entity_poly.pdbx_seq_one_letter_code
_entity_poly.pdbx_strand_id
1 'polypeptide(L)'
;MGVDSIVALAKRKPVSPNNAIKKLEPDDYLISLDKPKDSTQTRMRYDALQWDSLMEKLLLRQIKVTVSNQGFRVKTYYIFTTLLDEKK
;
A
#
# COMPACT_ATOMS: atom_id res chain seq x y z
N MET A 1 7.65 12.17 -12.41
CA MET A 1 7.53 10.70 -12.34
C MET A 1 6.06 10.35 -12.10
N GLY A 2 5.62 9.14 -12.42
CA GLY A 2 4.20 8.78 -12.41
C GLY A 2 3.80 8.04 -11.12
N VAL A 3 2.60 8.32 -10.61
CA VAL A 3 1.96 7.41 -9.66
C VAL A 3 1.32 6.29 -10.47
N ASP A 4 1.88 5.08 -10.40
CA ASP A 4 1.33 3.97 -11.18
C ASP A 4 -0.02 3.48 -10.63
N SER A 5 -0.26 3.63 -9.33
CA SER A 5 -1.53 3.24 -8.71
C SER A 5 -1.75 3.89 -7.34
N ILE A 6 -2.97 4.38 -7.12
CA ILE A 6 -3.47 4.78 -5.80
C ILE A 6 -4.59 3.82 -5.43
N VAL A 7 -4.45 3.13 -4.29
CA VAL A 7 -5.46 2.18 -3.85
C VAL A 7 -5.90 2.53 -2.43
N ALA A 8 -7.22 2.68 -2.25
CA ALA A 8 -7.79 2.81 -0.92
C ALA A 8 -7.56 1.50 -0.14
N LEU A 9 -7.21 1.64 1.14
CA LEU A 9 -7.07 0.49 2.02
C LEU A 9 -8.44 -0.18 2.21
N ALA A 10 -8.74 -1.20 1.38
CA ALA A 10 -10.01 -1.92 1.43
C ALA A 10 -10.12 -2.77 2.72
N LYS A 11 -9.96 -4.10 2.63
CA LYS A 11 -10.04 -5.01 3.79
C LYS A 11 -8.71 -5.20 4.53
N ARG A 12 -7.58 -4.72 3.98
CA ARG A 12 -6.27 -4.90 4.61
C ARG A 12 -6.15 -3.96 5.81
N LYS A 13 -5.56 -4.43 6.91
CA LYS A 13 -5.27 -3.56 8.06
C LYS A 13 -4.06 -2.68 7.73
N PRO A 14 -4.03 -1.40 8.17
CA PRO A 14 -2.84 -0.58 8.02
C PRO A 14 -1.68 -1.23 8.77
N VAL A 15 -0.48 -1.12 8.22
CA VAL A 15 0.76 -1.51 8.90
C VAL A 15 0.96 -0.57 10.10
N SER A 16 1.31 -1.12 11.26
CA SER A 16 1.58 -0.30 12.44
C SER A 16 2.86 0.53 12.25
N PRO A 17 2.97 1.71 12.85
CA PRO A 17 4.19 2.53 12.76
C PRO A 17 5.47 1.78 13.18
N ASN A 18 5.37 0.87 14.15
CA ASN A 18 6.50 0.06 14.62
C ASN A 18 6.97 -0.99 13.59
N ASN A 19 6.10 -1.39 12.67
CA ASN A 19 6.40 -2.34 11.61
C ASN A 19 6.67 -1.65 10.27
N ALA A 20 6.66 -0.31 10.24
CA ALA A 20 7.06 0.45 9.06
C ALA A 20 8.58 0.33 8.87
N ILE A 21 9.02 0.28 7.62
CA ILE A 21 10.45 0.28 7.27
C ILE A 21 11.06 1.62 7.63
N LYS A 22 10.35 2.69 7.31
CA LYS A 22 10.79 4.07 7.55
C LYS A 22 9.57 4.98 7.70
N LYS A 23 9.66 5.94 8.62
CA LYS A 23 8.74 7.09 8.66
C LYS A 23 9.26 8.16 7.70
N LEU A 24 8.46 8.56 6.73
CA LEU A 24 8.82 9.60 5.78
C LEU A 24 8.40 10.97 6.32
N GLU A 25 7.16 11.07 6.78
CA GLU A 25 6.56 12.27 7.38
C GLU A 25 5.57 11.85 8.48
N PRO A 26 5.00 12.78 9.27
CA PRO A 26 3.84 12.45 10.11
C PRO A 26 2.73 11.80 9.28
N ASP A 27 2.21 10.67 9.75
CA ASP A 27 1.16 9.90 9.08
C ASP A 27 1.53 9.32 7.69
N ASP A 28 2.82 9.36 7.31
CA ASP A 28 3.34 8.81 6.05
C ASP A 28 4.51 7.86 6.30
N TYR A 29 4.33 6.61 5.87
CA TYR A 29 5.23 5.52 6.17
C TYR A 29 5.60 4.74 4.92
N LEU A 30 6.88 4.43 4.77
CA LEU A 30 7.36 3.41 3.86
C LEU A 30 7.12 2.03 4.48
N ILE A 31 6.37 1.18 3.78
CA ILE A 31 5.99 -0.16 4.20
C ILE A 31 6.38 -1.19 3.14
N SER A 32 6.48 -2.46 3.56
CA SER A 32 6.57 -3.61 2.66
C SER A 32 5.31 -4.44 2.80
N LEU A 33 4.71 -4.81 1.67
CA LEU A 33 3.70 -5.86 1.62
C LEU A 33 4.30 -7.12 1.01
N ASP A 34 4.07 -8.25 1.67
CA ASP A 34 4.44 -9.53 1.10
C ASP A 34 3.54 -9.88 -0.09
N LYS A 35 4.13 -10.56 -1.06
CA LYS A 35 3.42 -11.24 -2.14
C LYS A 35 2.28 -12.08 -1.56
N PRO A 36 1.08 -12.08 -2.17
CA PRO A 36 -0.02 -12.90 -1.68
C PRO A 36 0.42 -14.36 -1.57
N LYS A 37 -0.11 -15.10 -0.59
CA LYS A 37 0.16 -16.54 -0.53
C LYS A 37 -0.34 -17.20 -1.82
N ASP A 38 0.42 -18.18 -2.28
CA ASP A 38 -0.04 -19.06 -3.33
C ASP A 38 -1.32 -19.76 -2.83
N SER A 39 -2.43 -19.47 -3.51
CA SER A 39 -3.76 -19.92 -3.16
C SER A 39 -4.52 -20.19 -4.45
N THR A 40 -5.58 -20.98 -4.38
CA THR A 40 -6.44 -21.22 -5.56
C THR A 40 -6.93 -19.91 -6.18
N GLN A 41 -7.28 -18.91 -5.37
CA GLN A 41 -7.73 -17.60 -5.86
C GLN A 41 -6.62 -16.82 -6.56
N THR A 42 -5.38 -17.01 -6.11
CA THR A 42 -4.20 -16.35 -6.68
C THR A 42 -3.83 -16.97 -8.03
N ARG A 43 -3.85 -18.31 -8.13
CA ARG A 43 -3.60 -19.08 -9.36
C ARG A 43 -4.66 -18.88 -10.44
N MET A 44 -5.84 -18.37 -10.09
CA MET A 44 -6.86 -17.95 -11.06
C MET A 44 -6.61 -16.56 -11.64
N ARG A 45 -5.77 -15.73 -10.99
CA ARG A 45 -5.53 -14.34 -11.39
C ARG A 45 -4.23 -14.14 -12.16
N TYR A 46 -3.27 -15.04 -11.96
CA TYR A 46 -1.95 -15.01 -12.59
C TYR A 46 -1.65 -16.38 -13.17
N ASP A 47 -1.06 -16.41 -14.36
CA ASP A 47 -0.44 -17.64 -14.87
C ASP A 47 0.85 -17.96 -14.10
N ALA A 48 1.41 -19.16 -14.28
CA ALA A 48 2.57 -19.61 -13.52
C ALA A 48 3.83 -18.76 -13.78
N LEU A 49 4.08 -18.40 -15.03
CA LEU A 49 5.26 -17.60 -15.42
C LEU A 49 5.15 -16.18 -14.86
N GLN A 50 3.97 -15.58 -14.96
CA GLN A 50 3.67 -14.28 -14.40
C GLN A 50 3.80 -14.31 -12.88
N TRP A 51 3.27 -15.35 -12.21
CA TRP A 51 3.37 -15.52 -10.77
C TRP A 51 4.82 -15.60 -10.29
N ASP A 52 5.67 -16.35 -10.98
CA ASP A 52 7.09 -16.48 -10.66
C ASP A 52 7.87 -15.18 -10.91
N SER A 53 7.42 -14.37 -11.86
CA SER A 53 8.02 -13.05 -12.13
C SER A 53 7.67 -11.97 -11.10
N LEU A 54 6.63 -12.18 -10.28
CA LEU A 54 6.22 -11.19 -9.28
C LEU A 54 7.22 -11.12 -8.12
N MET A 55 7.56 -9.90 -7.74
CA MET A 55 8.41 -9.62 -6.57
C MET A 55 7.81 -10.21 -5.28
N GLU A 56 8.67 -10.79 -4.43
CA GLU A 56 8.28 -11.35 -3.13
C GLU A 56 7.79 -10.28 -2.14
N LYS A 57 8.29 -9.05 -2.29
CA LYS A 57 7.92 -7.90 -1.46
C LYS A 57 7.67 -6.69 -2.34
N LEU A 58 6.58 -5.99 -2.07
CA LEU A 58 6.23 -4.74 -2.71
C LEU A 58 6.41 -3.60 -1.72
N LEU A 59 7.33 -2.69 -2.04
CA LEU A 59 7.52 -1.46 -1.29
C LEU A 59 6.44 -0.45 -1.69
N LEU A 60 5.78 0.12 -0.69
CA LEU A 60 4.68 1.07 -0.88
C LEU A 60 4.76 2.16 0.18
N ARG A 61 4.14 3.30 -0.07
CA ARG A 61 3.80 4.26 0.97
C ARG A 61 2.41 3.99 1.51
N GLN A 62 2.28 4.07 2.81
CA GLN A 62 1.01 4.12 3.53
C GLN A 62 0.85 5.52 4.11
N ILE A 63 -0.18 6.22 3.65
CA ILE A 63 -0.51 7.57 4.08
C ILE A 63 -1.85 7.53 4.80
N LYS A 64 -1.89 8.02 6.05
CA LYS A 64 -3.13 8.24 6.78
C LYS A 64 -3.62 9.65 6.50
N VAL A 65 -4.83 9.76 5.97
CA VAL A 65 -5.47 11.02 5.68
C VAL A 65 -6.52 11.31 6.74
N THR A 66 -6.50 12.53 7.27
CA THR A 66 -7.52 13.04 8.20
C THR A 66 -8.38 14.07 7.47
N VAL A 67 -9.70 13.89 7.51
CA VAL A 67 -10.66 14.80 6.88
C VAL A 67 -11.20 15.76 7.94
N SER A 68 -10.77 17.01 7.88
CA SER A 68 -11.21 18.09 8.79
C SER A 68 -12.54 18.71 8.38
N ASN A 69 -12.93 18.60 7.09
CA ASN A 69 -14.11 19.25 6.56
C ASN A 69 -15.42 18.67 7.15
N GLN A 70 -16.30 19.56 7.57
CA GLN A 70 -17.63 19.19 8.06
C GLN A 70 -18.52 18.70 6.90
N GLY A 71 -19.39 17.72 7.17
CA GLY A 71 -20.24 17.08 6.16
C GLY A 71 -19.73 15.73 5.65
N PHE A 72 -18.42 15.43 5.78
CA PHE A 72 -17.90 14.10 5.48
C PHE A 72 -18.16 13.12 6.63
N ARG A 73 -18.73 11.96 6.29
CA ARG A 73 -18.94 10.85 7.24
C ARG A 73 -17.61 10.23 7.70
N VAL A 74 -16.68 10.02 6.77
CA VAL A 74 -15.35 9.50 7.07
C VAL A 74 -14.49 10.59 7.70
N LYS A 75 -13.81 10.26 8.81
CA LYS A 75 -12.88 11.19 9.49
C LYS A 75 -11.42 10.86 9.23
N THR A 76 -11.11 9.58 9.06
CA THR A 76 -9.77 9.13 8.69
C THR A 76 -9.86 7.96 7.72
N TYR A 77 -8.90 7.87 6.81
CA TYR A 77 -8.73 6.72 5.93
C TYR A 77 -7.26 6.58 5.53
N TYR A 78 -6.91 5.46 4.90
CA TYR A 78 -5.54 5.17 4.48
C TYR A 78 -5.46 5.00 2.97
N ILE A 79 -4.37 5.49 2.40
CA ILE A 79 -4.03 5.37 0.98
C ILE A 79 -2.71 4.61 0.87
N PHE A 80 -2.67 3.63 -0.04
CA PHE A 80 -1.42 3.02 -0.49
C PHE A 80 -1.03 3.53 -1.87
N THR A 81 0.25 3.87 -2.05
CA THR A 81 0.81 4.31 -3.34
C THR A 81 2.17 3.69 -3.61
N THR A 82 2.44 3.40 -4.88
CA THR A 82 3.73 2.90 -5.39
C THR A 82 4.78 4.00 -5.55
N LEU A 83 4.44 5.27 -5.32
CA LEU A 83 5.36 6.39 -5.41
C LEU A 83 6.34 6.40 -4.23
N LEU A 84 7.56 5.89 -4.43
CA LEU A 84 8.62 5.82 -3.42
C LEU A 84 9.57 7.02 -3.54
N ASP A 85 9.06 8.21 -3.21
CA ASP A 85 9.74 9.52 -3.27
C ASP A 85 10.26 9.96 -4.65
N GLU A 86 10.00 11.23 -4.99
CA GLU A 86 10.49 11.88 -6.21
C GLU A 86 11.86 12.55 -6.04
N LYS A 87 12.46 12.46 -4.84
CA LYS A 87 13.68 13.21 -4.49
C LYS A 87 14.94 12.58 -5.10
N LYS A 88 15.39 13.21 -6.17
CA LYS A 88 16.81 13.31 -6.54
C LYS A 88 17.47 14.43 -5.75
#